data_AF-R6ZGF5-F1
#
_entry.id   AF-R6ZGF5-F1
#
_cell.length_a   1.000
_cell.length_b   1.000
_cell.length_c   1.000
_cell.angle_alpha   90.00
_cell.angle_beta   90.00
_cell.angle_gamma   90.00
#
_symmetry.space_group_name_H-M   'P 1'
#
loop_
_entity.id
_entity.type
_entity.pdbx_description
1 polymer ?
#
loop_
_entity_poly.entity_id
_entity_poly.type
_entity_poly.pdbx_seq_one_letter_code
_entity_poly.pdbx_strand_id
1 'polypeptide(L)'
;MEMAMYIMRVLKSQLMVVWSWGFNSPKTITNGLSFKVQGFKFKGTVEVVYNEGTDLFDISFIKRNKIIEIIEGIYFDQLVTVIDHHVEKVDNYKERVEAEYSLI
;
A
#
# COMPACT_ATOMS: atom_id res chain seq x y z
N MET A 1 13.78 0.23 12.85
CA MET A 1 14.05 -0.88 11.90
C MET A 1 13.06 -2.03 12.11
N GLU A 2 12.78 -2.41 13.35
CA GLU A 2 11.83 -3.50 13.68
C GLU A 2 10.42 -3.28 13.10
N MET A 3 9.84 -2.08 13.27
CA MET A 3 8.50 -1.80 12.77
C MET A 3 8.38 -1.90 11.24
N ALA A 4 9.38 -1.43 10.50
CA ALA A 4 9.42 -1.59 9.04
C ALA A 4 9.44 -3.06 8.63
N MET A 5 10.16 -3.92 9.36
CA MET A 5 10.18 -5.36 9.13
C MET A 5 8.84 -6.01 9.50
N TYR A 6 8.19 -5.55 10.57
CA TYR A 6 6.86 -6.00 10.95
C TYR A 6 5.83 -5.68 9.85
N ILE A 7 5.76 -4.42 9.40
CA ILE A 7 4.89 -4.00 8.29
C ILE A 7 5.20 -4.82 7.04
N MET A 8 6.47 -5.01 6.69
CA MET A 8 6.87 -5.83 5.55
C MET A 8 6.37 -7.29 5.68
N ARG A 9 6.39 -7.88 6.88
CA ARG A 9 5.85 -9.23 7.12
C ARG A 9 4.34 -9.27 6.93
N VAL A 10 3.62 -8.25 7.40
CA VAL A 10 2.17 -8.12 7.19
C VAL A 10 1.86 -8.05 5.70
N LEU A 11 2.54 -7.18 4.94
CA LEU A 11 2.36 -7.09 3.49
C LEU A 11 2.64 -8.42 2.79
N LYS A 12 3.73 -9.09 3.14
CA LYS A 12 4.10 -10.39 2.56
C LYS A 12 3.12 -11.53 2.86
N SER A 13 2.22 -11.37 3.84
CA SER A 13 1.16 -12.36 4.10
C SER A 13 0.17 -12.50 2.94
N GLN A 14 0.05 -11.48 2.09
CA GLN A 14 -0.84 -11.46 0.92
C GLN A 14 -0.06 -11.08 -0.35
N LEU A 15 0.99 -11.86 -0.63
CA LEU A 15 2.00 -11.53 -1.65
C LEU A 15 1.41 -11.25 -3.04
N MET A 16 0.41 -12.02 -3.48
CA MET A 16 -0.23 -11.83 -4.79
C MET A 16 -0.92 -10.47 -4.91
N VAL A 17 -1.59 -10.02 -3.84
CA VAL A 17 -2.24 -8.72 -3.79
C VAL A 17 -1.18 -7.62 -3.82
N VAL A 18 -0.15 -7.72 -2.98
CA VAL A 18 0.94 -6.73 -2.95
C VAL A 18 1.68 -6.62 -4.30
N TRP A 19 1.86 -7.74 -5.00
CA TRP A 19 2.45 -7.72 -6.34
C TRP A 19 1.57 -7.03 -7.38
N SER A 20 0.25 -7.15 -7.29
CA SER A 20 -0.67 -6.45 -8.20
C SER A 20 -0.53 -4.93 -8.14
N TRP A 21 -0.04 -4.39 -7.02
CA TRP A 21 0.21 -2.96 -6.85
C TRP A 21 1.46 -2.46 -7.59
N GLY A 22 2.26 -3.33 -8.20
CA GLY A 22 3.59 -2.98 -8.70
C GLY A 22 4.54 -2.52 -7.58
N PHE A 23 4.42 -3.13 -6.39
CA PHE A 23 5.21 -2.83 -5.20
C PHE A 23 6.72 -2.83 -5.49
N ASN A 24 7.42 -1.73 -5.18
CA ASN A 24 8.87 -1.63 -5.37
C ASN A 24 9.53 -0.59 -4.44
N SER A 25 10.86 -0.59 -4.42
CA SER A 25 11.69 0.35 -3.64
C SER A 25 11.30 0.50 -2.16
N PRO A 26 11.10 -0.58 -1.39
CA PRO A 26 10.82 -0.46 0.04
C PRO A 26 12.00 0.18 0.78
N LYS A 27 11.68 1.13 1.65
CA LYS A 27 12.64 1.88 2.45
C LYS A 27 12.12 2.02 3.87
N THR A 28 12.95 1.67 4.84
CA THR A 28 12.69 1.95 6.25
C THR A 28 12.60 3.46 6.49
N ILE A 29 11.55 3.89 7.18
CA ILE A 29 11.38 5.26 7.67
C ILE A 29 11.20 5.24 9.19
N THR A 30 11.12 6.41 9.81
CA THR A 30 10.83 6.53 11.24
C THR A 30 9.51 5.85 11.54
N ASN A 31 9.55 4.86 12.43
CA ASN A 31 8.42 4.05 12.87
C ASN A 31 7.57 3.40 11.75
N GLY A 32 8.15 3.16 10.58
CA GLY A 32 7.33 2.77 9.43
C GLY A 32 8.09 2.26 8.21
N LEU A 33 7.32 2.03 7.15
CA LEU A 33 7.81 1.57 5.84
C LEU A 33 7.27 2.49 4.73
N SER A 34 8.18 2.97 3.88
CA SER A 34 7.85 3.70 2.65
C SER A 34 8.12 2.81 1.45
N PHE A 35 7.25 2.79 0.45
CA PHE A 35 7.43 2.02 -0.78
C PHE A 35 6.69 2.66 -1.94
N LYS A 36 7.04 2.28 -3.16
CA LYS A 36 6.37 2.76 -4.37
C LYS A 36 5.40 1.73 -4.89
N VAL A 37 4.34 2.22 -5.51
CA VAL A 37 3.31 1.44 -6.20
C VAL A 37 3.05 2.01 -7.59
N GLN A 38 2.64 1.15 -8.50
CA GLN A 38 2.26 1.44 -9.88
C GLN A 38 0.88 0.88 -10.21
N GLY A 39 -0.02 0.83 -9.22
CA GLY A 39 -1.34 0.27 -9.37
C GLY A 39 -2.25 1.09 -10.28
N PHE A 40 -3.40 0.49 -10.59
CA PHE A 40 -4.39 1.06 -11.49
C PHE A 40 -4.94 2.40 -10.99
N LYS A 41 -5.34 2.46 -9.71
CA LYS A 41 -5.95 3.66 -9.11
C LYS A 41 -4.91 4.68 -8.66
N PHE A 42 -3.80 4.19 -8.11
CA PHE A 42 -2.77 5.05 -7.55
C PHE A 42 -1.36 4.63 -7.97
N LYS A 43 -0.61 5.62 -8.45
CA LYS A 43 0.80 5.54 -8.81
C LYS A 43 1.57 6.60 -8.02
N GLY A 44 2.49 6.17 -7.16
CA GLY A 44 3.17 7.06 -6.23
C GLY A 44 3.86 6.31 -5.09
N THR A 45 4.11 7.02 -4.01
CA THR A 45 4.68 6.47 -2.78
C THR A 45 3.56 6.25 -1.76
N VAL A 46 3.61 5.13 -1.07
CA VAL A 46 2.78 4.82 0.10
C VAL A 46 3.71 4.76 1.31
N GLU A 47 3.35 5.46 2.38
CA GLU A 47 4.02 5.38 3.67
C GLU A 47 3.06 4.80 4.70
N VAL A 48 3.51 3.78 5.42
CA VAL A 48 2.78 3.17 6.53
C VAL A 48 3.58 3.44 7.79
N VAL A 49 2.99 4.17 8.73
CA VAL A 49 3.62 4.61 9.98
C VAL A 49 2.84 4.09 11.16
N TYR A 50 3.53 3.51 12.13
CA TYR A 50 2.93 3.12 13.40
C TYR A 50 2.74 4.33 14.31
N ASN A 51 1.58 4.43 14.92
CA ASN A 51 1.18 5.49 15.83
C ASN A 51 1.20 4.96 17.26
N GLU A 52 2.26 5.28 18.00
CA GLU A 52 2.49 4.77 19.37
C GLU A 52 1.40 5.21 20.37
N GLY A 53 0.71 6.31 20.11
CA GLY A 53 -0.35 6.82 20.98
C GLY A 53 -1.65 6.03 20.88
N THR A 54 -1.95 5.48 19.70
CA THR A 54 -3.20 4.75 19.42
C THR A 54 -3.00 3.24 19.27
N ASP A 55 -1.75 2.79 19.15
CA ASP A 55 -1.39 1.40 18.80
C ASP A 55 -1.96 0.97 17.43
N LEU A 56 -2.12 1.93 16.51
CA LEU A 56 -2.65 1.73 15.15
C LEU A 56 -1.67 2.24 14.09
N PHE A 57 -2.02 2.07 12.82
CA PHE A 57 -1.22 2.52 11.68
C PHE A 57 -1.90 3.64 10.89
N ASP A 58 -1.08 4.58 10.44
CA ASP A 58 -1.48 5.66 9.55
C ASP A 58 -0.84 5.45 8.17
N ILE A 59 -1.62 5.64 7.12
CA ILE A 59 -1.23 5.41 5.73
C ILE A 59 -1.27 6.73 4.98
N SER A 60 -0.13 7.15 4.42
CA SER A 60 -0.04 8.35 3.59
C SER A 60 0.18 7.99 2.13
N PHE A 61 -0.64 8.55 1.24
CA PHE A 61 -0.47 8.45 -0.21
C PHE A 61 0.21 9.71 -0.72
N ILE A 62 1.38 9.55 -1.34
CA ILE A 62 2.25 10.65 -1.73
C ILE A 62 2.45 10.63 -3.25
N LYS A 63 2.11 11.74 -3.90
CA LYS A 63 2.29 11.94 -5.34
C LYS A 63 3.01 13.26 -5.60
N ARG A 64 4.09 13.21 -6.38
CA ARG A 64 4.94 14.40 -6.68
C ARG A 64 5.36 15.15 -5.41
N ASN A 65 5.83 14.41 -4.39
CA ASN A 65 6.28 14.93 -3.09
C ASN A 65 5.20 15.70 -2.29
N LYS A 66 3.92 15.46 -2.59
CA LYS A 66 2.79 15.97 -1.80
C LYS A 66 1.98 14.81 -1.28
N ILE A 67 1.63 14.85 0.01
CA ILE A 67 0.61 13.98 0.57
C ILE A 67 -0.71 14.39 -0.05
N ILE A 68 -1.39 13.44 -0.69
CA ILE A 68 -2.70 13.67 -1.31
C ILE A 68 -3.84 13.11 -0.47
N GLU A 69 -3.55 12.12 0.38
CA GLU A 69 -4.52 11.44 1.23
C GLU A 69 -3.79 10.81 2.42
N ILE A 70 -4.44 10.83 3.58
CA ILE A 70 -4.02 10.15 4.80
C ILE A 70 -5.20 9.35 5.32
N ILE A 71 -4.95 8.11 5.71
CA ILE A 71 -5.92 7.25 6.36
C ILE A 71 -5.34 6.83 7.70
N GLU A 72 -6.00 7.24 8.78
CA GLU A 72 -5.52 7.04 10.15
C GLU A 72 -6.26 5.89 10.84
N GLY A 73 -5.64 5.34 11.89
CA GLY A 73 -6.33 4.39 12.78
C GLY A 73 -6.57 3.01 12.17
N ILE A 74 -5.65 2.54 11.33
CA ILE A 74 -5.75 1.25 10.64
C ILE A 74 -5.15 0.13 11.48
N TYR A 75 -5.89 -0.95 11.70
CA TYR A 75 -5.37 -2.16 12.34
C TYR A 75 -4.40 -2.90 11.41
N PHE A 76 -3.44 -3.63 11.98
CA PHE A 76 -2.40 -4.32 11.19
C PHE A 76 -2.99 -5.32 10.18
N ASP A 77 -4.08 -6.00 10.51
CA ASP A 77 -4.78 -6.98 9.66
C ASP A 77 -5.56 -6.32 8.51
N GLN A 78 -5.84 -5.02 8.62
CA GLN A 78 -6.53 -4.22 7.60
C GLN A 78 -5.57 -3.56 6.60
N LEU A 79 -4.28 -3.45 6.91
CA LEU A 79 -3.29 -2.74 6.09
C LEU A 79 -3.34 -3.12 4.62
N VAL A 80 -3.28 -4.42 4.31
CA VAL A 80 -3.30 -4.89 2.91
C VAL A 80 -4.61 -4.50 2.23
N THR A 81 -5.73 -4.76 2.87
CA THR A 81 -7.07 -4.49 2.32
C THR A 81 -7.26 -3.00 2.05
N VAL A 82 -6.88 -2.13 2.99
CA VAL A 82 -7.03 -0.68 2.83
C VAL A 82 -6.14 -0.17 1.69
N ILE A 83 -4.88 -0.59 1.64
CA ILE A 83 -3.95 -0.17 0.58
C ILE A 83 -4.45 -0.67 -0.78
N ASP A 84 -4.90 -1.92 -0.86
CA ASP A 84 -5.41 -2.52 -2.09
C ASP A 84 -6.60 -1.75 -2.68
N HIS A 85 -7.57 -1.36 -1.84
CA HIS A 85 -8.73 -0.56 -2.28
C HIS A 85 -8.33 0.80 -2.86
N HIS A 86 -7.26 1.42 -2.37
CA HIS A 86 -6.79 2.73 -2.84
C HIS A 86 -5.82 2.62 -4.02
N VAL A 87 -5.08 1.51 -4.11
CA VAL A 87 -4.02 1.34 -5.11
C VAL A 87 -4.49 0.63 -6.36
N GLU A 88 -5.30 -0.43 -6.24
CA GLU A 88 -5.52 -1.39 -7.33
C GLU A 88 -6.98 -1.82 -7.49
N LYS A 89 -7.61 -2.34 -6.42
CA LYS A 89 -8.86 -3.11 -6.50
C LYS A 89 -10.01 -2.34 -7.13
N VAL A 90 -10.62 -2.90 -8.16
CA VAL A 90 -11.80 -2.35 -8.86
C VAL A 90 -12.87 -3.44 -8.95
N ASP A 91 -14.15 -3.06 -8.96
CA ASP A 91 -15.27 -4.01 -8.92
C ASP A 91 -15.27 -4.96 -10.14
N ASN A 92 -14.84 -4.47 -11.31
CA ASN A 92 -14.68 -5.26 -12.54
C ASN A 92 -13.22 -5.64 -12.78
N TYR A 93 -12.55 -6.23 -11.77
CA TYR A 93 -11.11 -6.52 -11.83
C TYR A 93 -10.70 -7.32 -13.07
N LYS A 94 -11.44 -8.38 -13.41
CA LYS A 94 -11.09 -9.28 -14.52
C LYS A 94 -11.17 -8.58 -15.89
N GLU A 95 -12.31 -7.95 -16.18
CA GLU A 95 -12.56 -7.26 -17.46
C GLU A 95 -11.59 -6.09 -17.67
N ARG A 96 -11.22 -5.38 -16.60
CA ARG A 96 -10.33 -4.22 -16.69
C ARG A 96 -8.86 -4.59 -16.85
N VAL A 97 -8.42 -5.67 -16.19
CA VAL A 97 -7.05 -6.22 -16.37
C VAL A 97 -6.87 -6.71 -17.81
N GLU A 98 -7.87 -7.40 -18.36
CA GLU A 98 -7.86 -7.85 -19.76
C GLU A 98 -7.75 -6.66 -20.75
N ALA A 99 -8.49 -5.57 -20.49
CA ALA A 99 -8.45 -4.36 -21.34
C ALA A 99 -7.16 -3.54 -21.23
N GLU A 100 -6.63 -3.33 -20.02
CA GLU A 100 -5.46 -2.46 -19.79
C GLU A 100 -4.15 -3.12 -20.25
N TYR A 101 -4.00 -4.44 -20.01
CA TYR A 101 -2.76 -5.16 -20.33
C TYR A 101 -2.79 -5.87 -21.68
N SER A 102 -3.87 -5.73 -22.45
CA SER A 102 -4.03 -6.37 -23.77
C SER A 102 -3.67 -7.86 -23.74
N LEU A 103 -4.14 -8.57 -22.71
CA LEU A 103 -3.94 -10.01 -22.56
C LEU A 103 -4.91 -10.74 -23.51
N ILE A 104 -4.64 -10.66 -24.81
CA ILE A 104 -5.30 -11.42 -25.88
C ILE A 104 -4.26 -12.32 -26.54
#